data_AF-A0A1H5BIC2-F1
#
_entry.id   AF-A0A1H5BIC2-F1
#
_cell.length_a   1.000
_cell.length_b   1.000
_cell.length_c   1.000
_cell.angle_alpha   90.00
_cell.angle_beta   90.00
_cell.angle_gamma   90.00
#
_symmetry.space_group_name_H-M   'P 1'
#
loop_
_entity.id
_entity.type
_entity.pdbx_description
1 polymer ?
#
loop_
_entity_poly.entity_id
_entity_poly.type
_entity_poly.pdbx_seq_one_letter_code
_entity_poly.pdbx_strand_id
1 'polypeptide(L)'
;MTEFDPRYPDGRPPEPARWAAGRIVALVISGVAAVPFLLVGQTVVSSYLSTDPMTDPHGYSRIVGTVALLVLGFVLVCSLPFALPQRLRAGAFSIAGVALLVMVAALLIALSNG
;
A
#
# COMPACT_ATOMS: atom_id res chain seq x y z
N MET A 1 43.55 -14.34 19.32
CA MET A 1 43.81 -12.94 19.70
C MET A 1 42.88 -12.10 18.83
N THR A 2 41.75 -11.66 19.38
CA THR A 2 40.75 -10.86 18.64
C THR A 2 41.24 -9.41 18.63
N GLU A 3 41.47 -8.86 17.45
CA GLU A 3 41.90 -7.47 17.24
C GLU A 3 40.81 -6.53 17.79
N PHE A 4 41.17 -5.73 18.79
CA PHE A 4 40.30 -4.72 19.38
C PHE A 4 40.23 -3.54 18.41
N ASP A 5 39.15 -3.44 17.62
CA ASP A 5 38.88 -2.27 16.78
C ASP A 5 38.29 -1.14 17.66
N PRO A 6 38.98 0.00 17.85
CA PRO A 6 38.49 1.11 18.66
C PRO A 6 37.19 1.74 18.13
N ARG A 7 36.83 1.48 16.87
CA ARG A 7 35.57 1.94 16.27
C ARG A 7 34.37 1.17 16.78
N TYR A 8 34.59 0.04 17.43
CA TYR A 8 33.55 -0.87 17.88
C TYR A 8 33.77 -1.33 19.33
N PRO A 9 33.45 -0.48 20.34
CA PRO A 9 33.76 -0.70 21.76
C PRO A 9 33.21 -2.02 22.31
N ASP A 10 32.13 -2.50 21.71
CA ASP A 10 31.32 -3.64 22.10
C ASP A 10 31.36 -4.79 21.05
N GLY A 11 32.27 -4.70 20.05
CA GLY A 11 32.58 -5.77 19.08
C GLY A 11 31.46 -6.15 18.10
N ARG A 12 30.38 -5.37 18.05
CA ARG A 12 29.12 -5.75 17.43
C ARG A 12 28.78 -4.84 16.24
N PRO A 13 29.24 -5.11 15.00
CA PRO A 13 29.19 -4.17 13.87
C PRO A 13 27.87 -3.40 13.78
N PRO A 14 27.88 -2.14 13.29
CA PRO A 14 26.73 -1.27 13.42
C PRO A 14 25.55 -1.95 12.77
N GLU A 15 24.43 -1.99 13.50
CA GLU A 15 23.19 -2.58 13.02
C GLU A 15 22.43 -1.76 11.94
N PRO A 16 22.85 -0.59 11.39
CA PRO A 16 21.95 0.20 10.52
C PRO A 16 21.67 -0.46 9.17
N ALA A 17 22.52 -1.40 8.71
CA ALA A 17 22.35 -2.03 7.39
C ALA A 17 21.11 -2.93 7.30
N ARG A 18 20.80 -3.73 8.34
CA ARG A 18 19.62 -4.63 8.33
C ARG A 18 18.31 -3.85 8.34
N TRP A 19 18.25 -2.77 9.12
CA TRP A 19 17.10 -1.88 9.18
C TRP A 19 16.90 -1.10 7.88
N ALA A 20 17.98 -0.71 7.19
CA ALA A 20 17.89 -0.09 5.87
C ALA A 20 17.36 -1.05 4.80
N ALA A 21 17.85 -2.29 4.76
CA ALA A 21 17.41 -3.31 3.81
C ALA A 21 15.90 -3.59 3.92
N GLY A 22 15.39 -3.78 5.13
CA GLY A 22 13.95 -4.02 5.35
C GLY A 22 13.06 -2.86 4.88
N ARG A 23 13.53 -1.61 5.02
CA ARG A 23 12.79 -0.42 4.56
C ARG A 23 12.78 -0.31 3.04
N ILE A 24 13.89 -0.65 2.38
CA ILE A 24 13.96 -0.69 0.91
C ILE A 24 13.01 -1.75 0.36
N VAL A 25 13.00 -2.96 0.94
CA VAL A 25 12.07 -4.02 0.53
C VAL A 25 10.61 -3.57 0.71
N ALA A 26 10.29 -2.95 1.85
CA ALA A 26 8.95 -2.41 2.09
C ALA A 26 8.57 -1.30 1.09
N LEU A 27 9.51 -0.42 0.73
CA LEU A 27 9.31 0.60 -0.31
C LEU A 27 9.06 -0.01 -1.68
N VAL A 28 9.84 -1.02 -2.07
CA VAL A 28 9.68 -1.71 -3.35
C VAL A 28 8.32 -2.42 -3.41
N ILE A 29 7.96 -3.18 -2.39
CA ILE A 29 6.65 -3.87 -2.32
C ILE A 29 5.51 -2.84 -2.40
N SER A 30 5.60 -1.76 -1.62
CA SER A 30 4.58 -0.71 -1.63
C SER A 30 4.50 -0.01 -2.99
N GLY A 31 5.64 0.29 -3.62
CA GLY A 31 5.69 0.90 -4.94
C GLY A 31 5.10 0.00 -6.03
N VAL A 32 5.48 -1.28 -6.03
CA VAL A 32 4.98 -2.29 -6.97
C VAL A 32 3.48 -2.53 -6.78
N ALA A 33 2.95 -2.44 -5.56
CA ALA A 33 1.52 -2.52 -5.29
C ALA A 33 0.77 -1.21 -5.64
N ALA A 34 1.40 -0.05 -5.46
CA ALA A 34 0.77 1.25 -5.68
C ALA A 34 0.46 1.53 -7.16
N VAL A 35 1.34 1.13 -8.07
CA VAL A 35 1.14 1.33 -9.52
C VAL A 35 -0.14 0.64 -10.04
N PRO A 36 -0.32 -0.69 -9.90
CA PRO A 36 -1.54 -1.35 -10.33
C PRO A 36 -2.76 -0.88 -9.53
N PHE A 37 -2.58 -0.51 -8.25
CA PHE A 37 -3.67 0.05 -7.44
C PHE A 37 -4.24 1.33 -8.06
N LEU A 38 -3.38 2.27 -8.46
CA LEU A 38 -3.80 3.52 -9.08
C LEU A 38 -4.43 3.29 -10.45
N LEU A 39 -3.84 2.40 -11.26
CA LEU A 39 -4.37 2.06 -12.59
C LEU A 39 -5.75 1.43 -12.52
N VAL A 40 -5.94 0.44 -11.64
CA VAL A 40 -7.25 -0.20 -11.42
C VAL A 40 -8.22 0.77 -10.74
N GLY A 41 -7.75 1.60 -9.83
CA GLY A 41 -8.53 2.66 -9.19
C GLY A 41 -9.16 3.60 -10.22
N GLN A 42 -8.34 4.04 -11.18
CA GLN A 42 -8.81 4.89 -12.26
C GLN A 42 -9.87 4.20 -13.12
N THR A 43 -9.67 2.94 -13.52
CA THR A 43 -10.66 2.23 -14.37
C THR A 43 -11.98 2.00 -13.64
N VAL A 44 -11.94 1.64 -12.35
CA VAL A 44 -13.13 1.45 -11.51
C VAL A 44 -13.90 2.77 -11.37
N VAL A 45 -13.21 3.85 -10.99
CA VAL A 45 -13.84 5.17 -10.82
C VAL A 45 -14.43 5.66 -12.14
N SER A 46 -13.70 5.54 -13.25
CA SER A 46 -14.23 5.88 -14.58
C SER A 46 -15.45 5.05 -14.95
N SER A 47 -15.50 3.77 -14.57
CA SER A 47 -16.65 2.90 -14.85
C SER A 47 -17.88 3.26 -14.01
N TYR A 48 -17.69 3.75 -12.78
CA TYR A 48 -18.80 4.25 -11.94
C TYR A 48 -19.32 5.62 -12.38
N LEU A 49 -18.45 6.49 -12.89
CA LEU A 49 -18.82 7.84 -13.33
C LEU A 49 -19.31 7.91 -14.77
N SER A 50 -19.06 6.88 -15.59
CA SER A 50 -19.50 6.86 -16.98
C SER A 50 -21.01 6.66 -17.09
N THR A 51 -21.63 7.48 -17.94
CA THR A 51 -23.04 7.36 -18.35
C THR A 51 -23.20 6.58 -19.67
N ASP A 52 -22.09 6.24 -20.33
CA ASP A 52 -22.09 5.48 -21.56
C ASP A 52 -22.09 3.96 -21.24
N PRO A 53 -23.18 3.23 -21.59
CA PRO A 53 -23.27 1.79 -21.35
C PRO A 53 -22.20 0.97 -22.10
N MET A 54 -21.52 1.54 -23.09
CA MET A 54 -20.41 0.87 -23.78
C MET A 54 -19.09 0.88 -23.00
N THR A 55 -18.99 1.70 -21.93
CA THR A 55 -17.77 1.80 -21.11
C THR A 55 -17.55 0.57 -20.22
N ASP A 56 -18.63 -0.01 -19.69
CA ASP A 56 -18.60 -1.25 -18.91
C ASP A 56 -19.91 -2.02 -19.15
N PRO A 57 -20.05 -2.70 -20.31
CA PRO A 57 -21.31 -3.32 -20.72
C PRO A 57 -21.81 -4.42 -19.78
N HIS A 58 -20.90 -5.01 -19.01
CA HIS A 58 -21.16 -6.17 -18.16
C HIS A 58 -20.93 -5.91 -16.67
N GLY A 59 -20.47 -4.72 -16.27
CA GLY A 59 -20.13 -4.43 -14.87
C GLY A 59 -18.81 -5.05 -14.40
N TYR A 60 -18.00 -5.63 -15.31
CA TYR A 60 -16.83 -6.43 -14.92
C TYR A 60 -15.73 -5.56 -14.33
N SER A 61 -15.52 -4.36 -14.87
CA SER A 61 -14.51 -3.45 -14.33
C SER A 61 -14.89 -2.99 -12.93
N ARG A 62 -16.19 -2.74 -12.66
CA ARG A 62 -16.67 -2.41 -11.31
C ARG A 62 -16.44 -3.56 -10.32
N ILE A 63 -16.87 -4.79 -10.65
CA ILE A 63 -16.80 -5.92 -9.71
C ILE A 63 -15.36 -6.38 -9.52
N VAL A 64 -14.67 -6.73 -10.60
CA VAL A 64 -13.30 -7.28 -10.56
C VAL A 64 -12.32 -6.23 -10.08
N GLY A 65 -12.47 -4.99 -10.54
CA GLY A 65 -11.61 -3.89 -10.12
C GLY A 65 -11.80 -3.52 -8.65
N THR A 66 -13.02 -3.59 -8.09
CA THR A 66 -13.24 -3.39 -6.65
C THR A 66 -12.52 -4.45 -5.82
N VAL A 67 -12.61 -5.73 -6.19
CA VAL A 67 -11.91 -6.81 -5.49
C VAL A 67 -10.38 -6.62 -5.58
N ALA A 68 -9.87 -6.28 -6.75
CA ALA A 68 -8.44 -6.02 -6.95
C ALA A 68 -7.95 -4.82 -6.12
N LEU A 69 -8.72 -3.74 -6.03
CA LEU A 69 -8.42 -2.58 -5.18
C LEU A 69 -8.38 -2.93 -3.70
N LEU A 70 -9.27 -3.80 -3.22
CA LEU A 70 -9.25 -4.25 -1.83
C LEU A 70 -7.96 -5.00 -1.50
N VAL A 71 -7.56 -5.94 -2.36
CA VAL A 71 -6.33 -6.73 -2.15
C VAL A 71 -5.10 -5.84 -2.22
N LEU A 72 -4.98 -5.00 -3.25
CA LEU A 72 -3.84 -4.09 -3.43
C LEU A 72 -3.78 -3.02 -2.33
N GLY A 73 -4.92 -2.45 -1.94
CA GLY A 73 -5.02 -1.50 -0.84
C GLY A 73 -4.63 -2.11 0.49
N PHE A 74 -5.01 -3.36 0.75
CA PHE A 74 -4.58 -4.09 1.94
C PHE A 74 -3.07 -4.30 1.97
N VAL A 75 -2.48 -4.73 0.84
CA VAL A 75 -1.02 -4.86 0.70
C VAL A 75 -0.33 -3.53 1.02
N LEU A 76 -0.83 -2.41 0.48
CA LEU A 76 -0.31 -1.07 0.77
C LEU A 76 -0.41 -0.71 2.25
N VAL A 77 -1.56 -0.89 2.90
CA VAL A 77 -1.73 -0.59 4.34
C VAL A 77 -0.77 -1.41 5.19
N CYS A 78 -0.56 -2.67 4.84
CA CYS A 78 0.36 -3.54 5.55
C CYS A 78 1.83 -3.21 5.28
N SER A 79 2.23 -2.88 4.05
CA SER A 79 3.64 -2.69 3.68
C SER A 79 4.16 -1.27 3.90
N LEU A 80 3.32 -0.25 3.72
CA LEU A 80 3.69 1.16 3.81
C LEU A 80 4.27 1.60 5.18
N PRO A 81 3.75 1.18 6.36
CA PRO A 81 4.35 1.56 7.63
C PRO A 81 5.75 0.97 7.81
N PHE A 82 6.08 -0.16 7.19
CA PHE A 82 7.43 -0.73 7.29
C PHE A 82 8.48 0.07 6.52
N ALA A 83 8.09 0.87 5.52
CA ALA A 83 8.97 1.83 4.84
C ALA A 83 9.37 3.00 5.76
N LEU A 84 8.53 3.33 6.74
CA LEU A 84 8.69 4.48 7.63
C LEU A 84 9.49 4.15 8.90
N PRO A 85 10.13 5.15 9.54
CA PRO A 85 10.88 4.95 10.77
C PRO A 85 9.94 4.58 11.92
N GLN A 86 10.42 3.76 12.87
CA GLN A 86 9.63 3.14 13.97
C GLN A 86 8.65 4.10 14.66
N ARG A 87 9.07 5.35 14.85
CA ARG A 87 8.33 6.44 15.53
C ARG A 87 7.05 6.87 14.80
N LEU A 88 7.00 6.68 13.48
CA LEU A 88 5.91 7.13 12.61
C LEU A 88 5.02 5.97 12.11
N ARG A 89 5.39 4.71 12.39
CA ARG A 89 4.70 3.53 11.85
C ARG A 89 3.25 3.45 12.29
N ALA A 90 2.99 3.70 13.57
CA ALA A 90 1.63 3.66 14.12
C ALA A 90 0.74 4.73 13.48
N GLY A 91 1.24 5.96 13.35
CA GLY A 91 0.52 7.03 12.68
C GLY A 91 0.25 6.73 11.20
N ALA A 92 1.25 6.22 10.48
CA ALA A 92 1.10 5.87 9.08
C ALA A 92 0.14 4.69 8.86
N PHE A 93 0.17 3.69 9.74
CA PHE A 93 -0.78 2.58 9.70
C PHE A 93 -2.21 3.07 9.95
N SER A 94 -2.41 3.95 10.93
CA SER A 94 -3.73 4.55 11.18
C SER A 94 -4.22 5.37 9.99
N ILE A 95 -3.37 6.23 9.41
CA ILE A 95 -3.74 7.04 8.23
C ILE A 95 -4.06 6.15 7.04
N ALA A 96 -3.22 5.16 6.73
CA ALA A 96 -3.42 4.25 5.61
C ALA A 96 -4.67 3.38 5.82
N GLY A 97 -4.89 2.88 7.04
CA GLY A 97 -6.08 2.11 7.40
C GLY A 97 -7.36 2.93 7.30
N VAL A 98 -7.35 4.19 7.77
CA VAL A 98 -8.49 5.11 7.61
C VAL A 98 -8.72 5.42 6.13
N ALA A 99 -7.68 5.68 5.35
CA ALA A 99 -7.80 5.92 3.92
C ALA A 99 -8.42 4.70 3.19
N LEU A 100 -7.98 3.49 3.53
CA LEU A 100 -8.58 2.26 3.01
C LEU A 100 -10.05 2.16 3.41
N LEU A 101 -10.40 2.39 4.68
CA LEU A 101 -11.79 2.37 5.15
C LEU A 101 -12.67 3.36 4.40
N VAL A 102 -12.22 4.60 4.22
CA VAL A 102 -12.94 5.63 3.46
C VAL A 102 -13.12 5.19 2.01
N MET A 103 -12.09 4.63 1.38
CA MET A 103 -12.19 4.13 0.01
C MET A 103 -13.17 2.96 -0.09
N VAL A 104 -13.14 1.99 0.83
CA VAL A 104 -14.10 0.87 0.86
C VAL A 104 -15.52 1.39 1.04
N ALA A 105 -15.75 2.30 1.98
CA ALA A 105 -17.06 2.90 2.18
C ALA A 105 -17.56 3.63 0.92
N ALA A 106 -16.69 4.40 0.26
CA ALA A 106 -17.02 5.08 -0.99
C ALA A 106 -17.37 4.09 -2.10
N LEU A 107 -16.62 2.99 -2.25
CA LEU A 107 -16.91 1.94 -3.24
C LEU A 107 -18.24 1.24 -2.96
N LEU A 108 -18.57 0.97 -1.69
CA LEU A 108 -19.86 0.37 -1.31
C LEU A 108 -21.03 1.32 -1.62
N ILE A 109 -20.88 2.61 -1.33
CA ILE A 109 -21.88 3.63 -1.66
C ILE A 109 -22.04 3.76 -3.18
N ALA A 110 -20.94 3.75 -3.93
CA ALA A 110 -20.99 3.79 -5.39
C ALA A 110 -21.70 2.55 -5.96
N LEU A 111 -21.43 1.36 -5.40
CA LEU A 111 -22.10 0.12 -5.78
C LEU A 111 -23.59 0.12 -5.42
N SER A 112 -23.99 0.72 -4.30
CA SER A 112 -25.41 0.79 -3.90
C SER A 112 -26.22 1.77 -4.74
N ASN A 113 -25.57 2.78 -5.32
CA ASN A 113 -26.22 3.82 -6.14
C ASN A 113 -26.12 3.56 -7.65
N GLY A 114 -25.40 2.50 -8.06
CA GLY A 114 -25.05 2.22 -9.46
C GLY A 114 -25.83 1.08 -10.09
#